data_AF-A0A409X6D2-F1
#
_entry.id   AF-A0A409X6D2-F1
#
_cell.length_a   1.000
_cell.length_b   1.000
_cell.length_c   1.000
_cell.angle_alpha   90.00
_cell.angle_beta   90.00
_cell.angle_gamma   90.00
#
_symmetry.space_group_name_H-M   'P 1'
#
loop_
_entity.id
_entity.type
_entity.pdbx_description
1 polymer ?
#
loop_
_entity_poly.entity_id
_entity_poly.type
_entity_poly.pdbx_seq_one_letter_code
_entity_poly.pdbx_strand_id
1 'polypeptide(L)'
;MVKDLAPRALPFLCVPEEVGMLKGHECIISRLYATDLAALISNERLFPLPKMHSTAMIWQVLKGLHYLHSLGITHGDIKPGNILLKDSTTFNTRQLGNDGNFYSKEVLQSPEVIICDLDNARLPLQPAHQPAGTPSYRAPEMVDCLDWNEKVDIFAIACVAFELLTRRALYPEQRVTSPNHVEHVEILSPAAKWALIPDPSALDFIQKSTNRMANKRPTAKTLLGHGFFGPLSHLQPGT
;
A
#
# COMPACT_ATOMS: atom_id res chain seq x y z
N MET A 1 23.84 0.74 -6.62
CA MET A 1 22.90 1.22 -5.59
C MET A 1 21.74 0.25 -5.36
N VAL A 2 20.80 0.03 -6.30
CA VAL A 2 19.68 -0.93 -6.05
C VAL A 2 20.16 -2.39 -6.04
N LYS A 3 21.18 -2.74 -6.85
CA LYS A 3 21.80 -4.08 -6.88
C LYS A 3 22.58 -4.45 -5.60
N ASP A 4 22.87 -3.48 -4.73
CA ASP A 4 23.57 -3.68 -3.46
C ASP A 4 22.59 -3.86 -2.28
N LEU A 5 21.27 -3.82 -2.53
CA LEU A 5 20.26 -4.19 -1.54
C LEU A 5 20.44 -5.67 -1.20
N ALA A 6 20.57 -5.97 0.09
CA ALA A 6 20.86 -7.30 0.60
C ALA A 6 19.90 -8.37 0.01
N PRO A 7 20.33 -9.64 -0.16
CA PRO A 7 19.47 -10.73 -0.60
C PRO A 7 18.18 -10.90 0.21
N ARG A 8 18.16 -10.38 1.44
CA ARG A 8 17.01 -10.34 2.34
C ARG A 8 15.89 -9.37 1.92
N ALA A 9 16.16 -8.43 1.00
CA ALA A 9 15.23 -7.45 0.42
C ALA A 9 14.36 -8.01 -0.72
N LEU A 10 14.90 -9.02 -1.40
CA LEU A 10 14.43 -9.52 -2.69
C LEU A 10 12.97 -10.00 -2.75
N PRO A 11 12.31 -10.50 -1.68
CA PRO A 11 10.94 -10.96 -1.82
C PRO A 11 9.89 -9.84 -1.86
N PHE A 12 10.23 -8.61 -1.44
CA PHE A 12 9.27 -7.51 -1.21
C PHE A 12 9.51 -6.25 -2.04
N LEU A 13 10.64 -6.15 -2.76
CA LEU A 13 10.97 -5.02 -3.64
C LEU A 13 11.21 -5.49 -5.08
N CYS A 14 10.58 -4.82 -6.04
CA CYS A 14 10.86 -4.98 -7.47
C CYS A 14 12.20 -4.29 -7.74
N VAL A 15 13.25 -5.09 -7.86
CA VAL A 15 14.60 -4.61 -8.16
C VAL A 15 14.89 -4.75 -9.67
N PRO A 16 15.57 -3.77 -10.28
CA PRO A 16 16.08 -3.91 -11.65
C PRO A 16 17.02 -5.11 -11.78
N GLU A 17 16.73 -5.96 -12.75
CA GLU A 17 17.63 -7.03 -13.19
C GLU A 17 18.77 -6.42 -14.02
N GLU A 18 18.42 -5.54 -14.95
CA GLU A 18 19.38 -4.83 -15.81
C GLU A 18 19.02 -3.36 -15.93
N VAL A 19 20.04 -2.55 -16.20
CA VAL A 19 19.91 -1.13 -16.53
C VAL A 19 20.81 -0.85 -17.72
N GLY A 20 20.35 -0.03 -18.66
CA GLY A 20 21.11 0.24 -19.88
C GLY A 20 20.52 1.35 -20.73
N MET A 21 21.04 1.49 -21.95
CA MET A 21 20.59 2.50 -22.92
C MET A 21 20.10 1.81 -24.18
N LEU A 22 18.88 2.11 -24.62
CA LEU A 22 18.34 1.65 -25.89
C LEU A 22 17.98 2.85 -26.76
N LYS A 23 18.71 3.02 -27.88
CA LYS A 23 18.47 4.11 -28.85
C LYS A 23 18.46 5.52 -28.22
N GLY A 24 19.29 5.76 -27.21
CA GLY A 24 19.37 7.06 -26.52
C GLY A 24 18.41 7.23 -25.34
N HIS A 25 17.63 6.20 -24.99
CA HIS A 25 16.77 6.21 -23.81
C HIS A 25 17.31 5.30 -22.70
N GLU A 26 17.35 5.81 -21.47
CA GLU A 26 17.62 5.01 -20.28
C GLU A 26 16.52 3.96 -20.11
N CYS A 27 16.93 2.72 -19.87
CA CYS A 27 16.05 1.56 -19.78
C CYS A 27 16.35 0.79 -18.49
N ILE A 28 15.28 0.41 -17.80
CA ILE A 28 15.32 -0.43 -16.61
C ILE A 28 14.57 -1.72 -16.96
N ILE A 29 15.24 -2.85 -16.84
CA ILE A 29 14.67 -4.18 -17.06
C ILE A 29 14.45 -4.81 -15.70
N SER A 30 13.24 -5.31 -15.46
CA SER A 30 12.87 -6.00 -14.22
C SER A 30 11.91 -7.14 -14.53
N ARG A 31 11.68 -7.99 -13.52
CA ARG A 31 10.67 -9.04 -13.61
C ARG A 31 9.29 -8.46 -13.92
N LEU A 32 8.60 -9.07 -14.88
CA LEU A 32 7.19 -8.78 -15.15
C LEU A 32 6.30 -9.38 -14.06
N TYR A 33 5.42 -8.55 -13.50
CA TYR A 33 4.38 -8.94 -12.54
C TYR A 33 2.99 -8.82 -13.19
N ALA A 34 1.96 -9.38 -12.55
CA ALA A 34 0.66 -9.55 -13.17
C ALA A 34 -0.12 -8.24 -13.36
N THR A 35 -0.27 -7.47 -12.28
CA THR A 35 -1.00 -6.19 -12.27
C THR A 35 -0.65 -5.41 -10.99
N ASP A 36 -1.13 -4.19 -10.84
CA ASP A 36 -1.00 -3.41 -9.60
C ASP A 36 -2.26 -3.49 -8.73
N LEU A 37 -2.15 -3.04 -7.47
CA LEU A 37 -3.29 -3.06 -6.56
C LEU A 37 -4.38 -2.04 -6.95
N ALA A 38 -4.09 -0.97 -7.70
CA ALA A 38 -5.13 -0.04 -8.15
C ALA A 38 -6.09 -0.72 -9.15
N ALA A 39 -5.52 -1.47 -10.10
CA ALA A 39 -6.26 -2.31 -11.02
C ALA A 39 -7.02 -3.43 -10.30
N LEU A 40 -6.41 -4.04 -9.27
CA LEU A 40 -7.09 -5.04 -8.44
C LEU A 40 -8.29 -4.46 -7.69
N ILE A 41 -8.14 -3.32 -7.02
CA ILE A 41 -9.20 -2.61 -6.26
C ILE A 41 -10.38 -2.25 -7.18
N SER A 42 -10.09 -1.93 -8.44
CA SER A 42 -11.11 -1.61 -9.45
C SER A 42 -11.85 -2.85 -9.98
N ASN A 43 -11.35 -4.07 -9.73
CA ASN A 43 -11.95 -5.30 -10.23
C ASN A 43 -13.13 -5.78 -9.37
N GLU A 44 -14.35 -5.53 -9.83
CA GLU A 44 -15.59 -5.90 -9.12
C GLU A 44 -15.76 -7.41 -8.94
N ARG A 45 -15.26 -8.24 -9.87
CA ARG A 45 -15.40 -9.70 -9.81
C ARG A 45 -14.67 -10.29 -8.60
N LEU A 46 -13.55 -9.68 -8.21
CA LEU A 46 -12.71 -10.15 -7.10
C LEU A 46 -13.12 -9.57 -5.75
N PHE A 47 -13.85 -8.45 -5.71
CA PHE A 47 -14.19 -7.78 -4.45
C PHE A 47 -15.55 -8.20 -3.85
N PRO A 48 -15.68 -8.23 -2.51
CA PRO A 48 -14.63 -8.00 -1.52
C PRO A 48 -13.57 -9.13 -1.53
N LEU A 49 -12.31 -8.76 -1.33
CA LEU A 49 -11.24 -9.75 -1.14
C LEU A 49 -11.47 -10.50 0.19
N PRO A 50 -11.04 -11.77 0.29
CA PRO A 50 -10.92 -12.42 1.58
C PRO A 50 -10.09 -11.55 2.53
N LYS A 51 -10.56 -11.33 3.76
CA LYS A 51 -9.86 -10.49 4.75
C LYS A 51 -8.39 -10.86 4.92
N MET A 52 -8.08 -12.17 4.87
CA MET A 52 -6.71 -12.67 4.97
C MET A 52 -5.82 -12.19 3.82
N HIS A 53 -6.36 -12.06 2.60
CA HIS A 53 -5.61 -11.52 1.46
C HIS A 53 -5.24 -10.06 1.69
N SER A 54 -6.21 -9.20 2.02
CA SER A 54 -5.93 -7.79 2.30
C SER A 54 -4.93 -7.64 3.45
N THR A 55 -5.08 -8.43 4.52
CA THR A 55 -4.18 -8.44 5.68
C THR A 55 -2.76 -8.86 5.28
N ALA A 56 -2.62 -9.94 4.50
CA ALA A 56 -1.34 -10.45 4.02
C ALA A 56 -0.65 -9.50 3.05
N MET A 57 -1.39 -8.82 2.16
CA MET A 57 -0.84 -7.83 1.24
C MET A 57 -0.24 -6.64 2.01
N ILE A 58 -0.99 -6.05 2.94
CA ILE A 58 -0.50 -4.94 3.78
C ILE A 58 0.71 -5.37 4.61
N TRP A 59 0.70 -6.57 5.16
CA TRP A 59 1.82 -7.09 5.94
C TRP A 59 3.10 -7.26 5.12
N GLN A 60 3.01 -7.78 3.89
CA GLN A 60 4.15 -7.91 2.97
C GLN A 60 4.73 -6.55 2.59
N VAL A 61 3.87 -5.56 2.31
CA VAL A 61 4.32 -4.18 2.04
C VAL A 61 5.00 -3.59 3.28
N LEU A 62 4.43 -3.79 4.46
CA LEU A 62 5.01 -3.32 5.72
C LEU A 62 6.39 -3.95 6.00
N LYS A 63 6.60 -5.22 5.61
CA LYS A 63 7.94 -5.85 5.66
C LYS A 63 8.93 -5.19 4.70
N GLY A 64 8.51 -4.90 3.46
CA GLY A 64 9.33 -4.17 2.50
C GLY A 64 9.70 -2.77 3.00
N LEU A 65 8.74 -2.05 3.57
CA LEU A 65 8.97 -0.75 4.21
C LEU A 65 9.89 -0.84 5.42
N HIS A 66 9.68 -1.82 6.31
CA HIS A 66 10.58 -2.03 7.45
C HIS A 66 12.03 -2.20 6.99
N TYR A 67 12.25 -2.96 5.92
CA TYR A 67 13.56 -3.14 5.33
C TYR A 67 14.14 -1.83 4.80
N LEU A 68 13.41 -1.08 3.97
CA LEU A 68 13.86 0.23 3.47
C LEU A 68 14.19 1.19 4.61
N HIS A 69 13.31 1.29 5.61
CA HIS A 69 13.46 2.16 6.77
C HIS A 69 14.69 1.78 7.61
N SER A 70 15.02 0.49 7.70
CA SER A 70 16.23 0.02 8.38
C SER A 70 17.53 0.48 7.71
N LEU A 71 17.47 0.81 6.42
CA LEU A 71 18.57 1.41 5.65
C LEU A 71 18.52 2.94 5.64
N GLY A 72 17.56 3.56 6.33
CA GLY A 72 17.30 5.00 6.29
C GLY A 72 16.70 5.48 4.97
N ILE A 73 16.18 4.57 4.14
CA ILE A 73 15.51 4.89 2.87
C ILE A 73 14.02 5.07 3.16
N THR A 74 13.43 6.15 2.68
CA THR A 74 11.98 6.36 2.66
C THR A 74 11.47 6.18 1.24
N HIS A 75 10.39 5.42 1.03
CA HIS A 75 9.85 5.18 -0.31
C HIS A 75 9.22 6.45 -0.90
N GLY A 76 8.44 7.18 -0.10
CA GLY A 76 7.91 8.51 -0.45
C GLY A 76 6.65 8.49 -1.32
N ASP A 77 6.41 7.44 -2.11
CA ASP A 77 5.21 7.33 -2.97
C ASP A 77 4.51 5.95 -2.88
N ILE A 78 4.22 5.48 -1.67
CA ILE A 78 3.43 4.26 -1.48
C ILE A 78 1.97 4.53 -1.84
N LYS A 79 1.45 3.75 -2.80
CA LYS A 79 0.07 3.79 -3.28
C LYS A 79 -0.28 2.46 -3.95
N PRO A 80 -1.57 2.16 -4.23
CA PRO A 80 -1.95 0.90 -4.85
C PRO A 80 -1.27 0.67 -6.21
N GLY A 81 -1.05 1.72 -6.99
CA GLY A 81 -0.34 1.65 -8.28
C GLY A 81 1.15 1.26 -8.18
N ASN A 82 1.78 1.44 -7.01
CA ASN A 82 3.19 1.11 -6.77
C ASN A 82 3.35 -0.19 -5.96
N ILE A 83 2.28 -0.98 -5.86
CA ILE A 83 2.29 -2.30 -5.22
C ILE A 83 1.78 -3.30 -6.27
N LEU A 84 2.66 -4.19 -6.72
CA LEU A 84 2.39 -5.13 -7.78
C LEU A 84 1.98 -6.49 -7.22
N LEU A 85 0.91 -7.06 -7.77
CA LEU A 85 0.49 -8.44 -7.54
C LEU A 85 1.38 -9.38 -8.34
N LYS A 86 1.95 -10.40 -7.68
CA LYS A 86 2.89 -11.30 -8.35
C LYS A 86 2.23 -12.20 -9.40
N ASP A 87 1.02 -12.66 -9.11
CA ASP A 87 0.26 -13.58 -9.94
C ASP A 87 -1.24 -13.26 -9.85
N SER A 88 -1.94 -13.26 -10.98
CA SER A 88 -3.37 -12.94 -11.07
C SER A 88 -4.26 -14.16 -11.27
N THR A 89 -3.73 -15.38 -11.07
CA THR A 89 -4.49 -16.62 -11.18
C THR A 89 -5.62 -16.61 -10.16
N THR A 90 -6.81 -16.99 -10.62
CA THR A 90 -8.03 -17.05 -9.83
C THR A 90 -8.60 -18.45 -9.84
N PHE A 91 -9.41 -18.74 -8.82
CA PHE A 91 -10.27 -19.91 -8.80
C PHE A 91 -11.68 -19.51 -8.37
N ASN A 92 -12.67 -20.32 -8.76
CA ASN A 92 -14.05 -20.12 -8.34
C ASN A 92 -14.32 -20.94 -7.07
N THR A 93 -14.88 -20.28 -6.07
CA THR A 93 -15.41 -20.92 -4.87
C THR A 93 -16.93 -20.71 -4.79
N ARG A 94 -17.63 -21.54 -4.02
CA ARG A 94 -19.05 -21.33 -3.69
C ARG A 94 -19.17 -20.75 -2.29
N GLN A 95 -19.93 -19.67 -2.15
CA GLN A 95 -20.17 -19.01 -0.87
C GLN A 95 -21.67 -19.01 -0.57
N LEU A 96 -22.03 -19.21 0.70
CA LEU A 96 -23.41 -19.12 1.16
C LEU A 96 -23.78 -17.66 1.38
N GLY A 97 -24.78 -17.17 0.67
CA GLY A 97 -25.36 -15.84 0.87
C GLY A 97 -26.28 -15.81 2.09
N ASN A 98 -26.56 -14.59 2.56
CA ASN A 98 -27.47 -14.36 3.70
C ASN A 98 -28.92 -14.80 3.42
N ASP A 99 -29.27 -15.02 2.16
CA ASP A 99 -30.54 -15.55 1.68
C ASP A 99 -30.58 -17.09 1.64
N GLY A 100 -29.50 -17.76 2.05
CA GLY A 100 -29.38 -19.21 2.05
C GLY A 100 -28.99 -19.82 0.70
N ASN A 101 -28.74 -19.01 -0.34
CA ASN A 101 -28.35 -19.48 -1.66
C ASN A 101 -26.82 -19.55 -1.81
N PHE A 102 -26.34 -20.48 -2.63
CA PHE A 102 -24.92 -20.55 -2.98
C PHE A 102 -24.61 -19.71 -4.21
N TYR A 103 -23.62 -18.84 -4.10
CA TYR A 103 -23.11 -18.00 -5.19
C TYR A 103 -21.70 -18.41 -5.57
N SER A 104 -21.40 -18.42 -6.87
CA SER A 104 -20.02 -18.54 -7.34
C SER A 104 -19.29 -17.23 -7.09
N LYS A 105 -18.10 -17.30 -6.51
CA LYS A 105 -17.22 -16.16 -6.27
C LYS A 105 -15.83 -16.46 -6.80
N GLU A 106 -15.36 -15.59 -7.67
CA GLU A 106 -13.96 -15.61 -8.13
C GLU A 106 -13.05 -15.05 -7.03
N VAL A 107 -11.97 -15.76 -6.74
CA VAL A 107 -11.02 -15.43 -5.68
C VAL A 107 -9.59 -15.60 -6.20
N LEU A 108 -8.70 -14.68 -5.81
CA LEU A 108 -7.27 -14.79 -6.09
C LEU A 108 -6.69 -16.06 -5.48
N GLN A 109 -5.81 -16.75 -6.19
CA GLN A 109 -5.11 -17.92 -5.66
C GLN A 109 -4.04 -17.54 -4.65
N SER A 110 -3.33 -16.42 -4.86
CA SER A 110 -2.24 -15.95 -4.01
C SER A 110 -2.34 -14.44 -3.75
N PRO A 111 -2.15 -13.96 -2.50
CA PRO A 111 -2.10 -12.54 -2.18
C PRO A 111 -0.67 -11.96 -2.19
N GLU A 112 0.27 -12.60 -2.88
CA GLU A 112 1.66 -12.16 -2.88
C GLU A 112 1.85 -10.86 -3.66
N VAL A 113 2.50 -9.90 -3.02
CA VAL A 113 2.73 -8.56 -3.56
C VAL A 113 4.17 -8.13 -3.43
N ILE A 114 4.55 -7.12 -4.21
CA ILE A 114 5.89 -6.54 -4.21
C ILE A 114 5.79 -5.02 -4.43
N ILE A 115 6.63 -4.24 -3.76
CA ILE A 115 6.68 -2.78 -3.92
C ILE A 115 7.54 -2.46 -5.15
N CYS A 116 7.14 -1.49 -5.97
CA CYS A 116 7.93 -0.98 -7.08
C CYS A 116 8.03 0.55 -7.04
N ASP A 117 8.72 1.13 -8.03
CA ASP A 117 8.84 2.58 -8.23
C ASP A 117 9.52 3.31 -7.06
N LEU A 118 10.86 3.25 -7.07
CA LEU A 118 11.73 3.94 -6.10
C LEU A 118 12.19 5.31 -6.60
N ASP A 119 11.57 5.89 -7.64
CA ASP A 119 12.03 7.15 -8.23
C ASP A 119 11.86 8.34 -7.27
N ASN A 120 10.85 8.27 -6.39
CA ASN A 120 10.59 9.24 -5.34
C ASN A 120 11.26 8.88 -3.99
N ALA A 121 12.09 7.83 -3.96
CA ALA A 121 12.70 7.38 -2.73
C ALA A 121 13.73 8.39 -2.22
N ARG A 122 13.65 8.71 -0.92
CA ARG A 122 14.65 9.55 -0.25
C ARG A 122 15.73 8.69 0.38
N LEU A 123 16.97 8.94 -0.02
CA LEU A 123 18.13 8.26 0.52
C LEU A 123 18.60 8.89 1.85
N PRO A 124 19.36 8.15 2.68
CA PRO A 124 20.02 8.72 3.84
C PRO A 124 20.86 9.93 3.46
N LEU A 125 20.83 10.99 4.29
CA LEU A 125 21.61 12.22 4.12
C LEU A 125 21.28 13.05 2.87
N GLN A 126 20.30 12.63 2.05
CA GLN A 126 19.79 13.46 0.97
C GLN A 126 19.01 14.65 1.55
N PRO A 127 19.24 15.88 1.06
CA PRO A 127 18.45 17.04 1.48
C PRO A 127 16.96 16.79 1.27
N ALA A 128 16.12 17.38 2.13
CA ALA A 128 14.69 17.39 1.92
C ALA A 128 14.39 17.98 0.53
N HIS A 129 13.72 17.21 -0.32
CA HIS A 129 13.23 17.66 -1.62
C HIS A 129 11.72 17.89 -1.54
N GLN A 130 11.18 18.63 -2.50
CA GLN A 130 9.74 18.86 -2.57
C GLN A 130 9.00 17.52 -2.62
N PRO A 131 7.97 17.33 -1.78
CA PRO A 131 7.24 16.07 -1.75
C PRO A 131 6.57 15.81 -3.10
N ALA A 132 7.00 14.74 -3.74
CA ALA A 132 6.41 14.19 -4.96
C ALA A 132 5.36 13.12 -4.61
N GLY A 133 4.82 12.43 -5.62
CA GLY A 133 3.86 11.33 -5.42
C GLY A 133 2.39 11.73 -5.47
N THR A 134 1.49 10.77 -5.30
CA THR A 134 0.04 10.98 -5.49
C THR A 134 -0.61 11.65 -4.25
N PRO A 135 -1.25 12.82 -4.37
CA PRO A 135 -1.74 13.60 -3.21
C PRO A 135 -2.65 12.85 -2.22
N SER A 136 -3.48 11.92 -2.69
CA SER A 136 -4.42 11.12 -1.87
C SER A 136 -3.73 10.26 -0.79
N TYR A 137 -2.44 9.99 -0.94
CA TYR A 137 -1.64 9.17 -0.02
C TYR A 137 -0.57 9.97 0.73
N ARG A 138 -0.45 11.27 0.46
CA ARG A 138 0.54 12.13 1.11
C ARG A 138 0.20 12.35 2.57
N ALA A 139 1.20 12.19 3.43
CA ALA A 139 1.07 12.50 4.83
C ALA A 139 0.89 14.02 5.05
N PRO A 140 0.21 14.46 6.13
CA PRO A 140 -0.01 15.87 6.44
C PRO A 140 1.26 16.72 6.42
N GLU A 141 2.38 16.23 6.96
CA GLU A 141 3.65 16.94 6.95
C GLU A 141 4.23 17.15 5.53
N MET A 142 3.93 16.27 4.58
CA MET A 142 4.30 16.48 3.17
C MET A 142 3.40 17.54 2.51
N VAL A 143 2.10 17.51 2.81
CA VAL A 143 1.14 18.49 2.29
C VAL A 143 1.43 19.89 2.83
N ASP A 144 1.78 19.97 4.11
CA ASP A 144 2.11 21.21 4.81
C ASP A 144 3.55 21.70 4.50
N CYS A 145 4.27 21.03 3.58
CA CYS A 145 5.65 21.32 3.19
C CYS A 145 6.63 21.38 4.37
N LEU A 146 6.41 20.56 5.39
CA LEU A 146 7.27 20.40 6.55
C LEU A 146 8.31 19.30 6.31
N ASP A 147 9.35 19.27 7.16
CA ASP A 147 10.29 18.17 7.18
C ASP A 147 9.57 16.86 7.49
N TRP A 148 9.88 15.84 6.71
CA TRP A 148 9.25 14.53 6.79
C TRP A 148 10.30 13.42 6.92
N ASN A 149 9.85 12.22 7.30
CA ASN A 149 10.71 11.05 7.45
C ASN A 149 9.98 9.78 7.02
N GLU A 150 10.50 8.61 7.39
CA GLU A 150 9.96 7.31 7.01
C GLU A 150 8.50 7.09 7.45
N LYS A 151 7.98 7.91 8.38
CA LYS A 151 6.58 7.88 8.83
C LYS A 151 5.57 8.33 7.79
N VAL A 152 6.01 8.92 6.68
CA VAL A 152 5.13 9.21 5.53
C VAL A 152 4.67 7.91 4.86
N ASP A 153 5.55 6.91 4.76
CA ASP A 153 5.19 5.60 4.21
C ASP A 153 4.19 4.87 5.11
N ILE A 154 4.27 5.09 6.43
CA ILE A 154 3.32 4.54 7.42
C ILE A 154 1.92 5.13 7.25
N PHE A 155 1.84 6.43 6.96
CA PHE A 155 0.57 7.07 6.64
C PHE A 155 0.01 6.51 5.34
N ALA A 156 0.84 6.45 4.29
CA ALA A 156 0.45 6.01 2.97
C ALA A 156 -0.05 4.55 2.96
N ILE A 157 0.64 3.62 3.62
CA ILE A 157 0.21 2.21 3.70
C ILE A 157 -1.12 2.04 4.44
N ALA A 158 -1.46 2.94 5.37
CA ALA A 158 -2.74 2.93 6.05
C ALA A 158 -3.88 3.44 5.16
N CYS A 159 -3.60 4.42 4.27
CA CYS A 159 -4.52 4.80 3.20
C CYS A 159 -4.78 3.62 2.25
N VAL A 160 -3.74 2.90 1.83
CA VAL A 160 -3.87 1.68 1.01
C VAL A 160 -4.67 0.60 1.73
N ALA A 161 -4.43 0.39 3.03
CA ALA A 161 -5.18 -0.59 3.82
C ALA A 161 -6.68 -0.26 3.89
N PHE A 162 -7.01 1.02 4.10
CA PHE A 162 -8.40 1.47 4.07
C PHE A 162 -9.04 1.21 2.71
N GLU A 163 -8.33 1.51 1.62
CA GLU A 163 -8.85 1.35 0.26
C GLU A 163 -9.02 -0.13 -0.14
N LEU A 164 -8.09 -1.01 0.23
CA LEU A 164 -8.25 -2.45 0.03
C LEU A 164 -9.42 -3.05 0.82
N LEU A 165 -9.80 -2.45 1.95
CA LEU A 165 -10.90 -2.95 2.78
C LEU A 165 -12.26 -2.38 2.37
N THR A 166 -12.29 -1.20 1.75
CA THR A 166 -13.54 -0.44 1.51
C THR A 166 -13.80 -0.11 0.04
N ARG A 167 -12.80 -0.26 -0.83
CA ARG A 167 -12.74 0.25 -2.21
C ARG A 167 -12.94 1.77 -2.32
N ARG A 168 -12.72 2.50 -1.23
CA ARG A 168 -12.81 3.97 -1.19
C ARG A 168 -11.48 4.54 -0.77
N ALA A 169 -11.06 5.62 -1.42
CA ALA A 169 -9.89 6.37 -0.98
C ALA A 169 -10.15 6.96 0.42
N LEU A 170 -9.15 6.87 1.31
CA LEU A 170 -9.28 7.40 2.68
C LEU A 170 -9.32 8.94 2.70
N TYR A 171 -8.55 9.56 1.80
CA TYR A 171 -8.46 11.00 1.58
C TYR A 171 -8.55 11.24 0.07
N PRO A 172 -9.77 11.31 -0.49
CA PRO A 172 -9.93 11.50 -1.92
C PRO A 172 -9.42 12.86 -2.38
N GLU A 173 -8.67 12.88 -3.48
CA GLU A 173 -8.38 14.11 -4.22
C GLU A 173 -9.67 14.69 -4.83
N GLN A 174 -9.86 15.99 -4.67
CA GLN A 174 -10.81 16.72 -5.50
C GLN A 174 -10.22 16.84 -6.90
N ARG A 175 -10.77 16.10 -7.86
CA ARG A 175 -10.42 16.27 -9.27
C ARG A 175 -11.08 17.53 -9.81
N VAL A 176 -10.27 18.58 -9.99
CA VAL A 176 -10.66 19.74 -10.79
C VAL A 176 -10.48 19.35 -12.26
N THR A 177 -11.54 18.87 -12.89
CA THR A 177 -11.50 18.49 -14.32
C THR A 177 -11.58 19.71 -15.23
N SER A 178 -12.13 20.83 -14.73
CA SER A 178 -12.04 22.17 -15.32
C SER A 178 -12.35 23.24 -14.27
N PRO A 179 -12.10 24.55 -14.51
CA PRO A 179 -12.41 25.62 -13.56
C PRO A 179 -13.89 25.67 -13.12
N ASN A 180 -14.80 25.10 -13.93
CA ASN A 180 -16.25 25.11 -13.71
C ASN A 180 -16.86 23.71 -13.51
N HIS A 181 -16.04 22.65 -13.42
CA HIS A 181 -16.50 21.30 -13.06
C HIS A 181 -15.52 20.70 -12.05
N VAL A 182 -16.01 20.61 -10.82
CA VAL A 182 -15.40 19.78 -9.78
C VAL A 182 -16.18 18.47 -9.81
N GLU A 183 -15.52 17.34 -10.10
CA GLU A 183 -16.15 16.05 -9.81
C GLU A 183 -16.44 16.03 -8.31
N HIS A 184 -17.72 15.97 -7.93
CA HIS A 184 -18.13 15.86 -6.53
C HIS A 184 -17.70 14.49 -6.03
N VAL A 185 -16.46 14.39 -5.56
CA VAL A 185 -16.01 13.22 -4.82
C VAL A 185 -16.68 13.28 -3.46
N GLU A 186 -17.45 12.24 -3.13
CA GLU A 186 -18.15 12.14 -1.85
C GLU A 186 -17.13 12.09 -0.71
N ILE A 187 -16.94 13.23 -0.01
CA ILE A 187 -16.09 13.31 1.17
C ILE A 187 -16.92 12.80 2.36
N LEU A 188 -16.65 11.57 2.78
CA LEU A 188 -17.28 11.00 3.96
C LEU A 188 -16.90 11.78 5.22
N SER A 189 -17.88 11.97 6.11
CA SER A 189 -17.58 12.46 7.46
C SER A 189 -16.63 11.50 8.19
N PRO A 190 -15.83 11.96 9.17
CA PRO A 190 -14.95 11.08 9.92
C PRO A 190 -15.67 9.86 10.51
N ALA A 191 -16.87 10.05 11.04
CA ALA A 191 -17.67 8.96 11.60
C ALA A 191 -18.12 7.95 10.53
N ALA A 192 -18.63 8.42 9.39
CA ALA A 192 -19.05 7.57 8.28
C ALA A 192 -17.87 6.76 7.70
N LYS A 193 -16.71 7.41 7.58
CA LYS A 193 -15.47 6.79 7.11
C LYS A 193 -15.01 5.63 8.00
N TRP A 194 -15.01 5.83 9.31
CA TRP A 194 -14.58 4.79 10.26
C TRP A 194 -15.59 3.66 10.42
N ALA A 195 -16.89 3.93 10.23
CA ALA A 195 -17.93 2.90 10.23
C ALA A 195 -17.77 1.87 9.10
N LEU A 196 -17.03 2.18 8.03
CA LEU A 196 -16.73 1.24 6.94
C LEU A 196 -15.73 0.15 7.34
N ILE A 197 -15.02 0.30 8.46
CA ILE A 197 -14.04 -0.68 8.94
C ILE A 197 -14.61 -1.35 10.21
N PRO A 198 -15.39 -2.45 10.06
CA PRO A 198 -16.02 -3.10 11.20
C PRO A 198 -15.03 -3.87 12.07
N ASP A 199 -13.85 -4.24 11.54
CA ASP A 199 -12.82 -4.93 12.31
C ASP A 199 -12.07 -3.95 13.23
N PRO A 200 -12.13 -4.13 14.57
CA PRO A 200 -11.51 -3.19 15.49
C PRO A 200 -9.98 -3.12 15.38
N SER A 201 -9.33 -4.24 15.04
CA SER A 201 -7.86 -4.28 14.91
C SER A 201 -7.37 -3.58 13.64
N ALA A 202 -8.11 -3.71 12.54
CA ALA A 202 -7.86 -2.98 11.30
C ALA A 202 -8.12 -1.48 11.49
N LEU A 203 -9.20 -1.11 12.17
CA LEU A 203 -9.52 0.28 12.46
C LEU A 203 -8.43 0.92 13.33
N ASP A 204 -8.02 0.25 14.40
CA ASP A 204 -6.94 0.72 15.29
C ASP A 204 -5.61 0.86 14.53
N PHE A 205 -5.27 -0.09 13.64
CA PHE A 205 -4.10 0.00 12.77
C PHE A 205 -4.15 1.25 11.88
N ILE A 206 -5.27 1.48 11.18
CA ILE A 206 -5.44 2.61 10.27
C ILE A 206 -5.39 3.93 11.03
N GLN A 207 -6.10 4.06 12.16
CA GLN A 207 -6.16 5.30 12.94
C GLN A 207 -4.81 5.66 13.56
N LYS A 208 -4.07 4.70 14.13
CA LYS A 208 -2.72 4.93 14.66
C LYS A 208 -1.75 5.35 13.57
N SER A 209 -1.82 4.69 12.42
CA SER A 209 -0.91 4.92 11.29
C SER A 209 -1.23 6.22 10.53
N THR A 210 -2.47 6.71 10.58
CA THR A 210 -2.88 7.99 9.97
C THR A 210 -2.90 9.17 10.94
N ASN A 211 -2.24 9.04 12.10
CA ASN A 211 -2.14 10.14 13.05
C ASN A 211 -1.51 11.39 12.38
N ARG A 212 -2.11 12.57 12.57
CA ARG A 212 -1.61 13.82 11.97
C ARG A 212 -0.17 14.13 12.40
N MET A 213 0.20 13.81 13.63
CA MET A 213 1.56 13.98 14.12
C MET A 213 2.42 12.76 13.76
N ALA A 214 3.42 12.95 12.90
CA ALA A 214 4.32 11.88 12.45
C ALA A 214 5.01 11.14 13.61
N ASN A 215 5.38 11.84 14.69
CA ASN A 215 6.02 11.25 15.87
C ASN A 215 5.09 10.34 16.69
N LYS A 216 3.76 10.46 16.51
CA LYS A 216 2.76 9.58 17.14
C LYS A 216 2.46 8.34 16.30
N ARG A 217 2.87 8.31 15.02
CA ARG A 217 2.75 7.12 14.19
C ARG A 217 3.76 6.07 14.65
N PRO A 218 3.37 4.80 14.81
CA PRO A 218 4.31 3.71 15.06
C PRO A 218 5.26 3.52 13.86
N THR A 219 6.39 2.84 14.08
CA THR A 219 7.30 2.46 12.98
C THR A 219 6.79 1.20 12.28
N ALA A 220 7.30 0.91 11.08
CA ALA A 220 6.99 -0.35 10.39
C ALA A 220 7.34 -1.57 11.26
N LYS A 221 8.47 -1.53 11.97
CA LYS A 221 8.89 -2.58 12.92
C LYS A 221 7.85 -2.81 14.01
N THR A 222 7.36 -1.75 14.65
CA THR A 222 6.34 -1.85 15.69
C THR A 222 5.02 -2.38 15.13
N LEU A 223 4.62 -1.91 13.95
CA LEU A 223 3.37 -2.31 13.32
C LEU A 223 3.34 -3.78 12.87
N LEU A 224 4.48 -4.40 12.56
CA LEU A 224 4.52 -5.82 12.21
C LEU A 224 3.98 -6.74 13.32
N GLY A 225 4.05 -6.31 14.58
CA GLY A 225 3.44 -6.99 15.74
C GLY A 225 2.02 -6.53 16.10
N HIS A 226 1.38 -5.70 15.27
CA HIS A 226 0.04 -5.18 15.54
C HIS A 226 -1.04 -6.27 15.48
N GLY A 227 -2.08 -6.16 16.31
CA GLY A 227 -3.19 -7.13 16.37
C GLY A 227 -3.90 -7.37 15.03
N PHE A 228 -3.85 -6.38 14.13
CA PHE A 228 -4.37 -6.52 12.76
C PHE A 228 -3.71 -7.68 12.00
N PHE A 229 -2.42 -7.92 12.24
CA PHE A 229 -1.65 -9.02 11.65
C PHE A 229 -1.58 -10.26 12.54
N GLY A 230 -2.35 -10.31 13.63
CA GLY A 230 -2.42 -11.44 14.55
C GLY A 230 -2.60 -12.80 13.87
N PRO A 231 -3.47 -12.93 12.84
CA PRO A 231 -3.62 -14.19 12.09
C PRO A 231 -2.35 -14.64 11.34
N LEU A 232 -1.41 -13.73 11.07
CA LEU A 232 -0.14 -14.00 10.38
C LEU A 232 1.04 -14.17 11.35
N SER A 233 0.80 -14.14 12.67
CA SER A 233 1.85 -14.20 13.70
C SER A 233 2.75 -15.44 13.58
N HIS A 234 2.20 -16.58 13.14
CA HIS A 234 2.93 -17.82 12.89
C HIS A 234 3.90 -17.76 11.70
N LEU A 235 3.80 -16.75 10.83
CA LEU A 235 4.70 -16.52 9.68
C LEU A 235 5.82 -15.53 10.01
N GLN A 236 5.91 -15.04 11.25
CA GLN A 236 7.10 -14.32 11.71
C GLN A 236 8.21 -15.33 11.97
N PRO A 237 9.39 -15.21 11.35
CA PRO A 237 10.57 -15.94 11.80
C PRO A 237 10.78 -15.60 13.28
N GLY A 238 11.08 -16.62 14.10
CA GLY A 238 11.42 -16.42 15.50
C GLY A 238 12.40 -15.26 15.68
N THR A 239 12.09 -14.43 16.67
CA THR A 239 12.89 -13.30 17.17
C THR A 239 14.38 -13.55 17.19
#